data_AF-A0A4Q9DTL4-F1
#
_entry.id   AF-A0A4Q9DTL4-F1
#
_cell.length_a   1.000
_cell.length_b   1.000
_cell.length_c   1.000
_cell.angle_alpha   90.00
_cell.angle_beta   90.00
_cell.angle_gamma   90.00
#
_symmetry.space_group_name_H-M   'P 1'
#
loop_
_entity.id
_entity.type
_entity.pdbx_description
1 polymer ?
#
loop_
_entity_poly.entity_id
_entity_poly.type
_entity_poly.pdbx_seq_one_letter_code
_entity_poly.pdbx_strand_id
1 'polypeptide(L)'
;MDELVLTAGGAVQLLVLDTLSGRNALKNVDKWAAEQDLDPLLHPGLQASWFNDDALGRHLDRLNEADIHQIDSAFQLHVYQHERIPISVFHGDTKSMPV
;
A
#
# COMPACT_ATOMS: atom_id res chain seq x y z
N MET A 1 26.31 -3.66 -0.12
CA MET A 1 25.38 -2.75 0.57
C MET A 1 24.23 -2.66 -0.42
N ASP A 2 23.23 -3.53 -0.25
CA ASP A 2 22.15 -3.63 -1.23
C ASP A 2 21.41 -2.29 -1.25
N GLU A 3 21.40 -1.67 -2.41
CA GLU A 3 20.56 -0.51 -2.69
C GLU A 3 19.12 -0.98 -2.42
N LEU A 4 18.51 -0.47 -1.35
CA LEU A 4 17.14 -0.79 -0.97
C LEU A 4 16.23 -0.28 -2.08
N VAL A 5 15.94 -1.11 -3.07
CA VAL A 5 14.97 -0.78 -4.12
C VAL A 5 13.59 -0.82 -3.46
N LEU A 6 12.83 0.27 -3.60
CA LEU A 6 11.43 0.29 -3.19
C LEU A 6 10.72 -0.93 -3.80
N THR A 7 10.07 -1.73 -2.95
CA THR A 7 9.29 -2.88 -3.40
C THR A 7 7.84 -2.46 -3.63
N ALA A 8 7.09 -3.25 -4.40
CA ALA A 8 5.65 -3.02 -4.55
C ALA A 8 4.92 -3.06 -3.19
N GLY A 9 5.36 -3.94 -2.28
CA GLY A 9 4.83 -3.99 -0.91
C GLY A 9 5.12 -2.71 -0.12
N GLY A 10 6.34 -2.18 -0.18
CA GLY A 10 6.70 -0.91 0.46
C GLY A 10 5.91 0.28 -0.09
N ALA A 11 5.66 0.31 -1.41
CA ALA A 11 4.81 1.30 -2.05
C ALA A 11 3.36 1.22 -1.52
N VAL A 12 2.79 0.01 -1.45
CA VAL A 12 1.44 -0.21 -0.90
C VAL A 12 1.34 0.20 0.57
N GLN A 13 2.33 -0.15 1.40
CA GLN A 13 2.34 0.24 2.81
C GLN A 13 2.31 1.76 2.99
N LEU A 14 3.13 2.51 2.22
CA LEU A 14 3.10 3.97 2.27
C LEU A 14 1.74 4.53 1.82
N LEU A 15 1.14 4.00 0.74
CA LEU A 15 -0.17 4.44 0.26
C LEU A 15 -1.29 4.18 1.27
N VAL A 16 -1.21 3.05 2.00
CA VAL A 16 -2.13 2.76 3.11
C VAL A 16 -1.96 3.80 4.22
N LEU A 17 -0.73 4.12 4.63
CA LEU A 17 -0.48 5.15 5.64
C LEU A 17 -0.97 6.53 5.19
N ASP A 18 -0.72 6.93 3.94
CA ASP A 18 -1.21 8.19 3.37
C ASP A 18 -2.75 8.25 3.42
N THR A 19 -3.43 7.15 3.04
CA THR A 19 -4.90 7.05 3.14
C THR A 19 -5.39 7.19 4.58
N LEU A 20 -4.76 6.48 5.51
CA LEU A 20 -5.13 6.50 6.93
C LEU A 20 -4.87 7.86 7.60
N SER A 21 -4.00 8.69 7.01
CA SER A 21 -3.80 10.08 7.42
C SER A 21 -4.94 11.03 7.03
N GLY A 22 -5.95 10.53 6.29
CA GLY A 22 -7.09 11.32 5.80
C GLY A 22 -6.81 12.09 4.51
N ARG A 23 -5.70 11.79 3.83
CA ARG A 23 -5.36 12.36 2.52
C ARG A 23 -5.97 11.54 1.38
N ASN A 24 -6.14 12.19 0.24
CA ASN A 24 -6.40 11.49 -1.02
C ASN A 24 -5.10 10.83 -1.47
N ALA A 25 -5.01 9.51 -1.27
CA ALA A 25 -3.87 8.72 -1.70
C ALA A 25 -3.59 8.93 -3.19
N LEU A 26 -2.30 8.94 -3.56
CA LEU A 26 -1.75 9.12 -4.93
C LEU A 26 -1.39 10.55 -5.35
N LYS A 27 -1.53 11.58 -4.51
CA LYS A 27 -1.13 12.94 -4.90
C LYS A 27 0.03 13.47 -4.06
N ASN A 28 1.14 13.81 -4.74
CA ASN A 28 2.36 14.33 -4.10
C ASN A 28 2.82 13.45 -2.93
N VAL A 29 2.82 12.12 -3.15
CA VAL A 29 3.11 11.14 -2.11
C VAL A 29 4.56 11.27 -1.63
N ASP A 30 5.49 11.54 -2.54
CA ASP A 30 6.89 11.87 -2.24
C ASP A 30 7.02 13.07 -1.27
N LYS A 31 6.27 14.15 -1.50
CA LYS A 31 6.32 15.34 -0.64
C LYS A 31 5.74 15.05 0.73
N TRP A 32 4.63 14.30 0.79
CA TRP A 32 4.06 13.88 2.05
C TRP A 32 5.00 12.94 2.82
N ALA A 33 5.62 11.99 2.13
CA ALA A 33 6.59 11.06 2.69
C ALA A 33 7.82 11.79 3.27
N ALA A 34 8.23 12.91 2.67
CA ALA A 34 9.32 13.74 3.18
C ALA A 34 8.99 14.44 4.52
N GLU A 35 7.71 14.54 4.88
CA GLU A 35 7.23 15.07 6.16
C GLU A 35 7.06 13.96 7.21
N GLN A 36 7.20 12.69 6.83
CA GLN A 36 7.04 11.54 7.72
C GLN A 36 8.39 10.98 8.17
N ASP A 37 8.40 10.37 9.36
CA ASP A 37 9.55 9.60 9.84
C ASP A 37 9.48 8.16 9.27
N LEU A 38 9.97 7.98 8.04
CA LEU A 38 9.79 6.73 7.27
C LEU A 38 10.50 5.52 7.88
N ASP A 39 11.64 5.73 8.54
CA ASP A 39 12.45 4.67 9.14
C ASP A 39 11.67 3.90 10.22
N PRO A 40 11.08 4.55 11.25
CA PRO A 40 10.25 3.87 12.24
C PRO A 40 8.85 3.49 11.74
N LEU A 41 8.32 4.17 10.71
CA LEU A 41 6.98 3.87 10.20
C LEU A 41 6.94 2.66 9.25
N LEU A 42 8.00 2.44 8.48
CA LEU A 42 8.03 1.44 7.42
C LEU A 42 9.27 0.56 7.51
N HIS A 43 10.43 1.07 7.09
CA HIS A 43 11.71 0.39 7.25
C HIS A 43 12.88 1.35 7.13
N PRO A 44 14.04 1.03 7.74
CA PRO A 44 15.22 1.88 7.66
C PRO A 44 15.71 2.10 6.23
N GLY A 45 16.18 3.33 5.96
CA GLY A 45 16.85 3.70 4.72
C GLY A 45 15.91 4.04 3.57
N LEU A 46 14.61 4.15 3.81
CA LEU A 46 13.67 4.67 2.81
C LEU A 46 13.93 6.14 2.52
N GLN A 47 13.90 6.50 1.24
CA GLN A 47 13.91 7.88 0.83
C GLN A 47 12.56 8.29 0.26
N ALA A 48 12.05 9.44 0.70
CA ALA A 48 10.82 10.03 0.20
C ALA A 48 10.80 10.17 -1.34
N SER A 49 11.97 10.46 -1.94
CA SER A 49 12.16 10.58 -3.39
C SER A 49 11.86 9.29 -4.16
N TRP A 50 11.87 8.13 -3.50
CA TRP A 50 11.52 6.85 -4.13
C TRP A 50 10.02 6.69 -4.37
N PHE A 51 9.19 7.55 -3.78
CA PHE A 51 7.73 7.53 -3.90
C PHE A 51 7.20 8.62 -4.84
N ASN A 52 8.01 9.03 -5.82
CA ASN A 52 7.54 9.91 -6.89
C ASN A 52 6.51 9.19 -7.78
N ASP A 53 5.72 9.98 -8.52
CA ASP A 53 4.61 9.48 -9.34
C ASP A 53 5.04 8.40 -10.34
N ASP A 54 6.22 8.52 -10.98
CA ASP A 54 6.71 7.52 -11.94
C ASP A 54 7.07 6.20 -11.26
N ALA A 55 7.73 6.26 -10.09
CA ALA A 55 8.10 5.08 -9.33
C ALA A 55 6.85 4.36 -8.79
N LEU A 56 5.91 5.10 -8.23
CA LEU A 56 4.63 4.57 -7.78
C LEU A 56 3.84 3.95 -8.94
N GLY A 57 3.77 4.64 -10.08
CA GLY A 57 3.12 4.13 -11.30
C GLY A 57 3.68 2.76 -11.70
N ARG A 58 5.00 2.61 -11.77
CA ARG A 58 5.64 1.31 -12.08
C ARG A 58 5.32 0.22 -11.08
N HIS A 59 5.19 0.54 -9.79
CA HIS A 59 4.82 -0.44 -8.78
C HIS A 59 3.35 -0.86 -8.90
N LEU A 60 2.45 0.09 -9.19
CA LEU A 60 1.04 -0.19 -9.44
C LEU A 60 0.84 -1.00 -10.73
N ASP A 61 1.60 -0.71 -11.78
CA ASP A 61 1.60 -1.49 -13.02
C ASP A 61 2.00 -2.94 -12.76
N ARG A 62 3.08 -3.17 -11.99
CA ARG A 62 3.53 -4.52 -11.59
C ARG A 62 2.47 -5.28 -10.77
N LEU A 63 1.76 -4.58 -9.89
CA LEU A 63 0.65 -5.18 -9.12
C LEU A 63 -0.51 -5.57 -10.02
N ASN A 64 -0.83 -4.73 -11.01
CA ASN A 64 -1.87 -5.02 -11.99
C ASN A 64 -1.47 -6.20 -12.91
N GLU A 65 -0.23 -6.23 -13.39
CA GLU A 65 0.34 -7.34 -14.19
C GLU A 65 0.32 -8.68 -13.43
N ALA A 66 0.46 -8.64 -12.10
CA ALA A 66 0.44 -9.79 -11.23
C ALA A 66 -0.98 -10.24 -10.79
N ASP A 67 -2.04 -9.71 -11.42
CA ASP A 67 -3.45 -9.89 -11.04
C ASP A 67 -3.74 -9.42 -9.61
N ILE A 68 -4.05 -8.13 -9.49
CA ILE A 68 -4.35 -7.50 -8.20
C ILE A 68 -5.50 -8.19 -7.46
N HIS A 69 -6.47 -8.77 -8.16
CA HIS A 69 -7.59 -9.47 -7.53
C HIS A 69 -7.13 -10.76 -6.87
N GLN A 70 -6.17 -11.47 -7.48
CA GLN A 70 -5.56 -12.65 -6.88
C GLN A 70 -4.77 -12.27 -5.62
N ILE A 71 -3.97 -11.20 -5.69
CA ILE A 71 -3.16 -10.71 -4.56
C ILE A 71 -4.06 -10.30 -3.39
N ASP A 72 -5.08 -9.48 -3.65
CA ASP A 72 -6.02 -9.01 -2.64
C ASP A 72 -6.80 -10.17 -2.01
N SER A 73 -7.34 -11.09 -2.83
CA SER A 73 -8.07 -12.26 -2.32
C SER A 73 -7.20 -13.15 -1.43
N ALA A 74 -5.93 -13.35 -1.81
CA ALA A 74 -4.97 -14.13 -1.01
C ALA A 74 -4.66 -13.43 0.31
N PHE A 75 -4.45 -12.11 0.29
CA PHE A 75 -4.25 -11.31 1.50
C PHE A 75 -5.46 -11.38 2.43
N GLN A 76 -6.67 -11.15 1.91
CA GLN A 76 -7.91 -11.21 2.69
C GLN A 76 -8.12 -12.59 3.32
N LEU A 77 -7.88 -13.68 2.58
CA LEU A 77 -7.97 -15.04 3.11
C LEU A 77 -6.96 -15.29 4.23
N HIS A 78 -5.73 -14.79 4.08
CA HIS A 78 -4.70 -14.90 5.11
C HIS A 78 -5.11 -14.16 6.40
N VAL A 79 -5.61 -12.93 6.27
CA VAL A 79 -6.13 -12.15 7.40
C VAL A 79 -7.32 -12.86 8.07
N TYR A 80 -8.27 -13.39 7.29
CA TYR A 80 -9.39 -14.17 7.82
C TYR A 80 -8.91 -15.36 8.69
N GLN A 81 -7.92 -16.11 8.20
CA GLN A 81 -7.37 -17.27 8.89
C GLN A 81 -6.62 -16.89 10.18
N HIS A 82 -5.92 -15.74 10.18
CA HIS A 82 -5.07 -15.32 11.29
C HIS A 82 -5.84 -14.53 12.36
N GLU A 83 -6.63 -13.53 11.95
CA GLU A 83 -7.25 -12.54 12.85
C GLU A 83 -8.65 -12.95 13.34
N ARG A 84 -9.19 -14.08 12.86
CA ARG A 84 -10.53 -14.60 13.20
C ARG A 84 -11.66 -13.58 12.97
N ILE A 85 -11.46 -12.67 12.02
CA ILE A 85 -12.45 -11.67 11.62
C ILE A 85 -13.61 -12.40 10.90
N PRO A 86 -14.88 -12.04 11.16
CA PRO A 86 -16.01 -12.66 10.46
C PRO A 86 -15.90 -12.49 8.94
N ILE A 87 -16.08 -13.58 8.18
CA ILE A 87 -15.97 -13.55 6.71
C ILE A 87 -16.91 -12.52 6.05
N SER A 88 -18.02 -12.17 6.72
CA SER A 88 -19.02 -11.21 6.26
C SER A 88 -18.53 -9.77 6.14
N VAL A 89 -17.37 -9.41 6.71
CA VAL A 89 -16.82 -8.05 6.58
C VAL A 89 -15.87 -7.90 5.39
N PHE A 90 -15.44 -9.02 4.79
CA PHE A 90 -14.60 -9.01 3.60
C PHE A 90 -15.46 -8.79 2.37
N HIS A 91 -15.12 -7.80 1.55
CA HIS A 91 -15.82 -7.46 0.33
C HIS A 91 -14.81 -7.46 -0.82
N GLY A 92 -15.07 -8.29 -1.83
CA GLY A 92 -14.25 -8.36 -3.05
C GLY A 92 -14.65 -7.35 -4.13
N ASP A 93 -15.75 -6.61 -3.91
CA ASP A 93 -16.12 -5.45 -4.72
C ASP A 93 -15.99 -4.16 -3.90
N THR A 94 -15.62 -3.07 -4.56
CA THR A 94 -15.67 -1.71 -3.99
C THR A 94 -17.12 -1.22 -4.03
N LYS A 95 -18.04 -1.89 -3.34
CA LYS A 95 -19.30 -1.25 -2.98
C LYS A 95 -19.11 -0.44 -1.72
N SER A 96 -19.26 0.86 -1.88
CA SER A 96 -19.56 1.80 -0.80
C SER A 96 -20.55 1.16 0.16
N MET A 97 -20.23 1.22 1.45
CA MET A 97 -21.15 0.82 2.52
C MET A 97 -22.56 1.36 2.23
N PRO A 98 -23.63 0.59 2.48
CA PRO A 98 -24.93 1.23 2.63
C PRO A 98 -24.82 2.21 3.80
N VAL A 99 -25.20 3.46 3.54
CA VAL A 99 -25.37 4.51 4.55
C VAL A 99 -26.39 4.08 5.60
#